data_AF-A0A062V4R9-F1
#
_entry.id   AF-A0A062V4R9-F1
#
_cell.length_a   1.000
_cell.length_b   1.000
_cell.length_c   1.000
_cell.angle_alpha   90.00
_cell.angle_beta   90.00
_cell.angle_gamma   90.00
#
_symmetry.space_group_name_H-M   'P 1'
#
loop_
_entity.id
_entity.type
_entity.pdbx_description
1 polymer ?
#
loop_
_entity_poly.entity_id
_entity_poly.type
_entity_poly.pdbx_seq_one_letter_code
_entity_poly.pdbx_strand_id
1 'polypeptide(L)'
;MTSGSEKRRRGDTITVRVTPDERAAIDELSALRGMSVGAFMRAAALGDPGPRAQRRVPIDAKMLRRLVGEVGRVGNNLNQIAHRLNARNEYDEARLQAALAAHDDLRKAILAVLGVPTK
;
A
#
# COMPACT_ATOMS: atom_id res chain seq x y z
N MET A 1 -25.52 -16.28 -23.51
CA MET A 1 -24.27 -17.02 -23.21
C MET A 1 -23.97 -16.87 -21.73
N THR A 2 -24.30 -17.91 -20.97
CA THR A 2 -24.18 -18.02 -19.52
C THR A 2 -22.71 -18.16 -19.13
N SER A 3 -22.12 -17.12 -18.55
CA SER A 3 -20.75 -17.14 -17.99
C SER A 3 -20.72 -17.89 -16.66
N GLY A 4 -20.97 -19.19 -16.68
CA GLY A 4 -20.62 -20.08 -15.58
C GLY A 4 -19.12 -20.36 -15.63
N SER A 5 -18.32 -19.71 -14.78
CA SER A 5 -16.96 -20.20 -14.52
C SER A 5 -17.05 -21.32 -13.49
N GLU A 6 -17.38 -22.50 -14.05
CA GLU A 6 -17.28 -23.85 -13.52
C GLU A 6 -16.19 -24.07 -12.45
N LYS A 7 -16.61 -24.68 -11.33
CA LYS A 7 -15.79 -25.29 -10.25
C LYS A 7 -14.88 -24.33 -9.49
N ARG A 8 -15.37 -23.87 -8.34
CA ARG A 8 -14.54 -23.54 -7.18
C ARG A 8 -13.61 -24.75 -6.94
N ARG A 9 -12.36 -24.72 -7.42
CA ARG A 9 -11.39 -25.84 -7.37
C ARG A 9 -11.10 -26.37 -5.95
N ARG A 10 -11.71 -25.78 -4.92
CA ARG A 10 -11.59 -26.11 -3.50
C ARG A 10 -13.00 -26.02 -2.90
N GLY A 11 -13.71 -27.14 -2.95
CA GLY A 11 -15.07 -27.27 -2.41
C GLY A 11 -15.07 -27.62 -0.93
N ASP A 12 -14.07 -28.39 -0.48
CA ASP A 12 -13.99 -28.87 0.89
C ASP A 12 -13.37 -27.82 1.82
N THR A 13 -13.91 -27.73 3.04
CA THR A 13 -13.45 -26.81 4.08
C THR A 13 -12.94 -27.59 5.28
N ILE A 14 -11.75 -27.22 5.77
CA ILE A 14 -11.22 -27.71 7.04
C ILE A 14 -11.50 -26.63 8.09
N THR A 15 -12.31 -26.94 9.08
CA THR A 15 -12.67 -26.03 10.17
C THR A 15 -11.97 -26.47 11.44
N VAL A 16 -11.17 -25.58 12.04
CA VAL A 16 -10.49 -25.80 13.32
C VAL A 16 -10.97 -24.71 14.29
N ARG A 17 -11.36 -25.11 15.49
CA ARG A 17 -11.65 -24.15 16.56
C ARG A 17 -10.32 -23.68 17.14
N VAL A 18 -10.16 -22.36 17.25
CA VAL A 18 -8.98 -21.72 17.80
C VAL A 18 -9.39 -20.72 18.88
N THR A 19 -8.51 -20.48 19.83
CA THR A 19 -8.66 -19.40 20.81
C THR A 19 -8.46 -18.02 20.14
N PRO A 20 -8.87 -16.93 20.80
CA PRO A 20 -8.60 -15.57 20.30
C PRO A 20 -7.11 -15.29 20.10
N ASP A 21 -6.26 -15.77 21.02
CA ASP A 21 -4.81 -15.57 20.96
C ASP A 21 -4.18 -16.33 19.80
N GLU A 22 -4.60 -17.58 19.58
CA GLU A 22 -4.17 -18.37 18.42
C GLU A 22 -4.60 -17.71 17.12
N ARG A 23 -5.82 -17.16 17.06
CA ARG A 23 -6.31 -16.44 15.89
C ARG A 23 -5.46 -15.20 15.61
N ALA A 24 -5.13 -14.41 16.63
CA ALA A 24 -4.29 -13.24 16.48
C ALA A 24 -2.89 -13.60 15.97
N ALA A 25 -2.28 -14.65 16.53
CA ALA A 25 -0.99 -15.15 16.09
C ALA A 25 -1.01 -15.62 14.62
N ILE A 26 -2.07 -16.33 14.21
CA ILE A 26 -2.25 -16.75 12.81
C ILE A 26 -2.37 -15.54 11.88
N ASP A 27 -3.15 -14.54 12.27
CA ASP A 27 -3.35 -13.33 11.47
C ASP A 27 -2.03 -12.57 11.31
N GLU A 28 -1.24 -12.42 12.38
CA GLU A 28 0.07 -11.76 12.37
C GLU A 28 1.09 -12.51 11.51
N LEU A 29 1.22 -13.83 11.68
CA LEU A 29 2.12 -14.66 10.90
C LEU A 29 1.76 -14.65 9.40
N SER A 30 0.47 -14.67 9.09
CA SER A 30 0.00 -14.57 7.70
C SER A 30 0.33 -13.21 7.08
N ALA A 31 0.19 -12.12 7.85
CA ALA A 31 0.50 -10.77 7.41
C ALA A 31 2.00 -10.57 7.20
N LEU A 32 2.84 -11.05 8.11
CA LEU A 32 4.30 -11.00 8.01
C LEU A 32 4.80 -11.68 6.73
N ARG A 33 4.14 -12.76 6.30
CA ARG A 33 4.47 -13.49 5.08
C ARG A 33 3.77 -12.96 3.81
N GLY A 34 2.99 -11.88 3.92
CA GLY A 34 2.27 -11.30 2.79
C GLY A 34 1.22 -12.25 2.19
N MET A 35 0.67 -13.15 3.00
CA MET A 35 -0.27 -14.19 2.57
C MET A 35 -1.65 -13.97 3.17
N SER A 36 -2.68 -14.48 2.49
CA SER A 36 -3.98 -14.63 3.16
C SER A 36 -3.89 -15.75 4.21
N VAL A 37 -4.71 -15.72 5.26
CA VAL A 37 -4.74 -16.78 6.28
C VAL A 37 -4.90 -18.17 5.65
N GLY A 38 -5.81 -18.32 4.69
CA GLY A 38 -6.02 -19.59 3.98
C GLY A 38 -4.88 -19.98 3.03
N ALA A 39 -4.02 -19.05 2.61
CA ALA A 39 -2.78 -19.35 1.90
C ALA A 39 -1.66 -19.74 2.86
N PHE A 40 -1.53 -19.02 3.97
CA PHE A 40 -0.58 -19.31 5.05
C PHE A 40 -0.82 -20.70 5.64
N MET A 41 -2.06 -21.02 6.02
CA MET A 41 -2.41 -22.35 6.55
C MET A 41 -2.13 -23.47 5.56
N ARG A 42 -2.33 -23.23 4.27
CA ARG A 42 -2.02 -24.21 3.22
C ARG A 42 -0.52 -24.39 3.03
N ALA A 43 0.25 -23.31 3.04
CA ALA A 43 1.70 -23.38 2.99
C ALA A 43 2.25 -24.14 4.20
N ALA A 44 1.71 -23.89 5.39
CA ALA A 44 2.09 -24.58 6.61
C ALA A 44 1.74 -26.08 6.56
N ALA A 45 0.59 -26.45 5.99
CA ALA A 45 0.14 -27.84 5.95
C ALA A 45 0.68 -28.67 4.76
N LEU A 46 0.86 -28.05 3.59
CA LEU A 46 1.15 -28.73 2.32
C LEU A 46 2.48 -28.30 1.68
N GLY A 47 3.21 -27.35 2.28
CA GLY A 47 4.45 -26.80 1.71
C GLY A 47 4.26 -25.84 0.53
N ASP A 48 3.05 -25.72 -0.01
CA ASP A 48 2.70 -24.82 -1.11
C ASP A 48 1.48 -23.94 -0.76
N PRO A 49 1.60 -22.59 -0.76
CA PRO A 49 0.46 -21.71 -0.54
C PRO A 49 -0.58 -21.75 -1.69
N GLY A 50 -0.17 -22.19 -2.89
CA GLY A 50 -0.97 -22.28 -4.10
C GLY A 50 -1.04 -20.99 -4.93
N PRO A 51 -1.69 -21.02 -6.11
CA PRO A 51 -1.56 -20.00 -7.16
C PRO A 51 -2.15 -18.61 -6.84
N ARG A 52 -2.82 -18.44 -5.70
CA ARG A 52 -3.35 -17.15 -5.20
C ARG A 52 -2.90 -16.87 -3.77
N ALA A 53 -1.64 -17.22 -3.48
CA ALA A 53 -1.00 -17.10 -2.18
C ALA A 53 -0.97 -15.66 -1.65
N GLN A 54 -0.65 -14.74 -2.56
CA GLN A 54 -0.28 -13.39 -2.21
C GLN A 54 -1.51 -12.59 -1.78
N ARG A 55 -1.48 -12.10 -0.55
CA ARG A 55 -2.38 -11.04 -0.14
C ARG A 55 -1.90 -9.81 -0.90
N ARG A 56 -2.65 -9.40 -1.93
CA ARG A 56 -2.56 -8.02 -2.41
C ARG A 56 -2.78 -7.19 -1.15
N VAL A 57 -1.74 -6.53 -0.65
CA VAL A 57 -1.89 -5.48 0.36
C VAL A 57 -2.98 -4.59 -0.21
N PRO A 58 -4.15 -4.46 0.44
CA PRO A 58 -5.11 -3.46 0.03
C PRO A 58 -4.45 -2.13 0.38
N ILE A 59 -3.56 -1.65 -0.49
CA ILE A 59 -3.24 -0.24 -0.52
C ILE A 59 -4.60 0.40 -0.76
N ASP A 60 -5.12 1.05 0.27
CA ASP A 60 -6.41 1.73 0.18
C ASP A 60 -6.32 2.64 -1.04
N ALA A 61 -7.15 2.38 -2.06
CA ALA A 61 -7.15 3.15 -3.29
C ALA A 61 -7.39 4.65 -2.99
N LYS A 62 -8.01 4.98 -1.85
CA LYS A 62 -8.10 6.35 -1.34
C LYS A 62 -6.74 6.91 -0.93
N MET A 63 -5.93 6.12 -0.22
CA MET A 63 -4.60 6.49 0.21
C MET A 63 -3.65 6.68 -0.98
N LEU A 64 -3.68 5.77 -1.96
CA LEU A 64 -2.87 5.90 -3.18
C LEU A 64 -3.27 7.14 -4.00
N ARG A 65 -4.57 7.41 -4.13
CA ARG A 65 -5.06 8.64 -4.81
C ARG A 65 -4.62 9.91 -4.10
N ARG A 66 -4.64 9.94 -2.77
CA ARG A 66 -4.12 11.07 -1.98
C ARG A 66 -2.63 11.28 -2.25
N LEU A 67 -1.87 10.19 -2.28
CA LEU A 67 -0.42 10.22 -2.52
C LEU A 67 -0.08 10.75 -3.92
N VAL A 68 -0.79 10.28 -4.95
CA VAL A 68 -0.66 10.80 -6.33
C VAL A 68 -1.00 12.30 -6.41
N GLY A 69 -2.02 12.74 -5.68
CA GLY A 69 -2.39 14.16 -5.61
C GLY A 69 -1.30 15.06 -5.00
N GLU A 70 -0.69 14.63 -3.88
CA GLU A 70 0.39 15.39 -3.24
C GLU A 70 1.65 15.44 -4.12
N VAL A 71 2.00 14.35 -4.83
CA VAL A 71 3.10 14.36 -5.82
C VAL A 71 2.83 15.37 -6.93
N GLY A 72 1.59 15.42 -7.45
CA GLY A 72 1.19 16.39 -8.47
C GLY A 72 1.32 17.85 -8.00
N ARG A 73 0.98 18.12 -6.74
CA ARG A 73 1.14 19.46 -6.13
C ARG A 73 2.60 19.88 -6.05
N VAL A 74 3.48 19.00 -5.57
CA VAL A 74 4.93 19.27 -5.50
C VAL A 74 5.50 19.52 -6.89
N GLY A 75 5.18 18.66 -7.86
CA GLY A 75 5.63 18.81 -9.24
C GLY A 75 5.21 20.13 -9.88
N ASN A 76 3.98 20.59 -9.64
CA ASN A 76 3.50 21.87 -10.16
C ASN A 76 4.25 23.07 -9.54
N ASN A 77 4.51 23.04 -8.22
CA ASN A 77 5.28 24.10 -7.56
C ASN A 77 6.71 24.17 -8.11
N LEU A 78 7.38 23.02 -8.28
CA LEU A 78 8.72 22.95 -8.86
C LEU A 78 8.74 23.46 -10.31
N ASN A 79 7.74 23.11 -11.12
CA ASN A 79 7.64 23.57 -12.51
C ASN A 79 7.48 25.11 -12.60
N GLN A 80 6.73 25.71 -11.67
CA GLN A 80 6.54 27.16 -11.62
C GLN A 80 7.81 27.90 -11.18
N ILE A 81 8.58 27.32 -10.24
CA ILE A 81 9.88 27.85 -9.83
C ILE A 81 10.86 27.76 -11.00
N ALA A 82 10.97 26.60 -11.66
CA ALA A 82 11.83 26.40 -12.82
C ALA A 82 11.49 27.35 -13.97
N HIS A 83 10.21 27.54 -14.29
CA HIS A 83 9.79 28.47 -15.32
C HIS A 83 10.20 29.91 -15.00
N ARG A 84 10.03 30.37 -13.75
CA ARG A 84 10.40 31.75 -13.36
C ARG A 84 11.91 31.95 -13.36
N LEU A 85 12.65 30.96 -12.85
CA LEU A 85 14.11 30.98 -12.88
C LEU A 85 14.63 31.04 -14.32
N ASN A 86 14.11 30.19 -15.21
CA ASN A 86 14.53 30.16 -16.62
C ASN A 86 14.13 31.43 -17.39
N ALA A 87 12.99 32.06 -17.05
CA ALA A 87 12.50 33.23 -17.77
C ALA A 87 13.09 34.56 -17.27
N ARG A 88 13.48 34.65 -15.99
CA ARG A 88 13.83 35.92 -15.33
C ARG A 88 15.06 35.87 -14.43
N ASN A 89 15.66 34.70 -14.24
CA ASN A 89 16.72 34.47 -13.25
C ASN A 89 16.32 34.88 -11.82
N GLU A 90 15.02 34.88 -11.55
CA GLU A 90 14.41 35.25 -10.28
C GLU A 90 13.70 34.02 -9.71
N TYR A 91 13.76 33.85 -8.38
CA TYR A 91 12.99 32.83 -7.69
C TYR A 91 12.14 33.46 -6.58
N ASP A 92 11.01 32.82 -6.31
CA ASP A 92 10.04 33.23 -5.29
C ASP A 92 10.28 32.36 -4.05
N GLU A 93 10.96 32.92 -3.05
CA GLU A 93 11.31 32.28 -1.78
C GLU A 93 10.09 31.63 -1.12
N ALA A 94 8.95 32.33 -1.08
CA ALA A 94 7.72 31.82 -0.47
C ALA A 94 7.18 30.59 -1.21
N ARG A 95 7.28 30.58 -2.54
CA ARG A 95 6.85 29.44 -3.37
C ARG A 95 7.78 28.25 -3.23
N LEU A 96 9.08 28.47 -3.06
CA LEU A 96 10.07 27.43 -2.76
C LEU A 96 9.79 26.80 -1.39
N GLN A 97 9.55 27.61 -0.36
CA GLN A 97 9.17 27.12 0.97
C GLN A 97 7.87 26.31 0.94
N ALA A 98 6.87 26.75 0.17
CA ALA A 98 5.64 25.99 -0.02
C ALA A 98 5.86 24.65 -0.73
N ALA A 99 6.79 24.58 -1.69
CA ALA A 99 7.16 23.32 -2.35
C ALA A 99 7.86 22.35 -1.39
N LEU A 100 8.78 22.86 -0.56
CA LEU A 100 9.49 22.08 0.46
C LEU A 100 8.54 21.53 1.53
N ALA A 101 7.61 22.36 2.01
CA ALA A 101 6.59 21.93 2.97
C ALA A 101 5.69 20.81 2.41
N ALA A 102 5.20 20.96 1.17
CA ALA A 102 4.38 19.95 0.52
C ALA A 102 5.16 18.63 0.28
N HIS A 103 6.46 18.72 -0.03
CA HIS A 103 7.32 17.56 -0.15
C HIS A 103 7.52 16.83 1.18
N ASP A 104 7.68 17.56 2.28
CA ASP A 104 7.79 16.98 3.62
C ASP A 104 6.48 16.31 4.08
N ASP A 105 5.34 16.90 3.76
CA ASP A 105 4.02 16.30 4.03
C ASP A 105 3.82 15.01 3.22
N LEU A 106 4.22 15.01 1.94
CA LEU A 106 4.26 13.80 1.12
C LEU A 106 5.16 12.72 1.75
N ARG A 107 6.38 13.10 2.17
CA ARG A 107 7.34 12.18 2.81
C ARG A 107 6.75 11.56 4.08
N LYS A 108 6.12 12.36 4.95
CA LYS A 108 5.45 11.89 6.17
C LYS A 108 4.30 10.94 5.84
N ALA A 109 3.48 11.27 4.84
CA ALA A 109 2.38 10.41 4.42
C ALA A 109 2.88 9.06 3.92
N ILE A 110 3.95 9.02 3.12
CA ILE A 110 4.58 7.78 2.65
C ILE A 110 5.13 6.95 3.81
N LEU A 111 5.89 7.57 4.72
CA LEU A 111 6.48 6.87 5.87
C LEU A 111 5.40 6.27 6.79
N ALA A 112 4.28 6.97 7.00
CA ALA A 112 3.14 6.46 7.74
C ALA A 112 2.48 5.24 7.05
N VAL A 113 2.39 5.24 5.71
CA VAL A 113 1.90 4.07 4.95
C VAL A 113 2.83 2.87 5.12
N LEU A 114 4.14 3.14 5.13
CA LEU A 114 5.19 2.11 5.21
C LEU A 114 5.47 1.64 6.64
N GLY A 115 4.81 2.22 7.66
CA GLY A 115 5.01 1.87 9.07
C GLY A 115 6.38 2.29 9.62
N VAL A 116 7.07 3.24 8.98
CA VAL A 116 8.37 3.75 9.42
C VAL A 116 8.13 4.94 10.36
N PRO A 117 8.73 4.95 11.58
CA PRO A 117 8.51 6.05 12.52
C PRO A 117 9.04 7.37 11.97
N THR A 118 8.16 8.37 11.89
CA THR A 118 8.51 9.75 11.53
C THR A 118 9.14 10.44 12.74
N LYS A 119 10.44 10.74 12.69
CA LYS A 119 11.12 11.67 13.61
C LYS A 119 10.76 13.12 13.27
#